data_AF-A0A3D1IW56-F1
#
_entry.id   AF-A0A3D1IW56-F1
#
_cell.length_a   1.000
_cell.length_b   1.000
_cell.length_c   1.000
_cell.angle_alpha   90.00
_cell.angle_beta   90.00
_cell.angle_gamma   90.00
#
_symmetry.space_group_name_H-M   'P 1'
#
loop_
_entity.id
_entity.type
_entity.pdbx_description
1 polymer ?
#
loop_
_entity_poly.entity_id
_entity_poly.type
_entity_poly.pdbx_seq_one_letter_code
_entity_poly.pdbx_strand_id
1 'polypeptide(L)'
;MSKQYLHPLPVRIWHWTNALCFILLIVSGTQIRYLGLISLMPFRTAVAVHNFVGFVLIGNFCIWLTFYLFSDKNKAYHPELNLLKQSRECFQQLKYYGYGIFKGDPSPHHAGPFDKFNPLQRMLYQVLMLFLLPAQFFTGLLLWDIKRFSGIVDLLGGVRVVDTVHVLIYIFFVFYILIHPYLATLGHTPTEHIKAMISGYEDVEEESEVHTVA
;
A
#
# COMPACT_ATOMS: atom_id res chain seq x y z
N MET A 1 16.31 2.39 -24.67
CA MET A 1 15.84 2.10 -23.29
C MET A 1 17.01 2.28 -22.35
N SER A 2 16.96 3.31 -21.51
CA SER A 2 17.98 3.54 -20.48
C SER A 2 17.49 2.97 -19.15
N LYS A 3 18.37 2.27 -18.41
CA LYS A 3 18.02 1.72 -17.08
C LYS A 3 18.23 2.78 -16.02
N GLN A 4 17.15 3.21 -15.38
CA GLN A 4 17.23 4.19 -14.29
C GLN A 4 17.04 3.53 -12.93
N TYR A 5 17.86 3.92 -11.95
CA TYR A 5 17.79 3.41 -10.59
C TYR A 5 16.70 4.14 -9.79
N LEU A 6 15.48 3.61 -9.87
CA LEU A 6 14.27 4.24 -9.31
C LEU A 6 13.89 3.69 -7.93
N HIS A 7 14.35 2.50 -7.55
CA HIS A 7 13.96 1.85 -6.29
C HIS A 7 15.18 1.51 -5.40
N PRO A 8 15.55 2.43 -4.48
CA PRO A 8 16.63 2.20 -3.52
C PRO A 8 16.47 0.91 -2.72
N LEU A 9 17.58 0.25 -2.39
CA LEU A 9 17.59 -1.00 -1.62
C LEU A 9 16.79 -0.92 -0.30
N PRO A 10 16.90 0.14 0.53
CA PRO A 10 16.12 0.25 1.76
C PRO A 10 14.60 0.24 1.52
N VAL A 11 14.14 0.89 0.45
CA VAL A 11 12.72 0.94 0.07
C VAL A 11 12.22 -0.44 -0.35
N ARG A 12 13.03 -1.19 -1.10
CA ARG A 12 12.69 -2.56 -1.51
C ARG A 12 12.60 -3.51 -0.33
N ILE A 13 13.59 -3.48 0.57
CA ILE A 13 13.58 -4.32 1.79
C ILE A 13 12.34 -4.01 2.63
N TRP A 14 12.06 -2.72 2.85
CA TRP A 14 10.87 -2.28 3.57
C TRP A 14 9.58 -2.78 2.91
N HIS A 15 9.47 -2.66 1.59
CA HIS A 15 8.30 -3.10 0.83
C HIS A 15 8.08 -4.62 0.95
N TRP A 16 9.11 -5.43 0.72
CA TRP A 16 8.98 -6.89 0.78
C TRP A 16 8.69 -7.39 2.21
N THR A 17 9.26 -6.72 3.21
CA THR A 17 8.93 -6.98 4.62
C THR A 17 7.46 -6.69 4.90
N ASN A 18 6.94 -5.55 4.44
CA ASN A 18 5.53 -5.23 4.55
C ASN A 18 4.65 -6.26 3.84
N ALA A 19 4.96 -6.58 2.58
CA ALA A 19 4.18 -7.51 1.79
C ALA A 19 4.06 -8.88 2.49
N LEU A 20 5.17 -9.41 3.01
CA LEU A 20 5.16 -10.65 3.78
C LEU A 20 4.31 -10.54 5.05
N CYS A 21 4.44 -9.44 5.81
CA CYS A 21 3.64 -9.23 7.01
C CYS A 21 2.14 -9.15 6.71
N PHE A 22 1.74 -8.43 5.66
CA PHE A 22 0.34 -8.34 5.22
C PHE A 22 -0.23 -9.72 4.88
N ILE A 23 0.50 -10.54 4.13
CA ILE A 23 0.05 -11.89 3.78
C ILE A 23 -0.16 -12.74 5.06
N LEU A 24 0.80 -12.74 5.97
CA LEU A 24 0.71 -13.50 7.22
C LEU A 24 -0.42 -13.00 8.13
N LEU A 25 -0.63 -11.68 8.22
CA LEU A 25 -1.72 -11.08 8.99
C LEU A 25 -3.08 -11.40 8.39
N ILE A 26 -3.20 -11.37 7.06
CA ILE A 26 -4.44 -11.72 6.37
C ILE A 26 -4.78 -13.19 6.63
N VAL A 27 -3.83 -14.11 6.45
CA VAL A 27 -4.05 -15.55 6.66
C VAL A 27 -4.42 -15.83 8.11
N SER A 28 -3.65 -15.32 9.06
CA SER A 28 -3.91 -15.52 10.50
C SER A 28 -5.21 -14.84 10.96
N GLY A 29 -5.52 -13.64 10.48
CA GLY A 29 -6.74 -12.91 10.77
C GLY A 29 -8.00 -13.60 10.20
N THR A 30 -7.90 -14.13 8.98
CA THR A 30 -8.98 -14.95 8.38
C THR A 30 -9.27 -16.16 9.26
N GLN A 31 -8.22 -16.87 9.70
CA GLN A 31 -8.38 -18.04 10.56
C GLN A 31 -9.02 -17.68 11.91
N ILE A 32 -8.59 -16.58 12.54
CA ILE A 32 -9.15 -16.11 13.81
C ILE A 32 -10.64 -15.77 13.65
N ARG A 33 -11.02 -15.14 12.53
CA ARG A 33 -12.40 -14.72 12.27
C ARG A 33 -13.33 -15.87 11.94
N TYR A 34 -12.90 -16.80 11.09
CA TYR A 34 -13.70 -17.90 10.57
C TYR A 34 -13.33 -19.23 11.20
N LEU A 35 -13.47 -19.29 12.54
CA LEU A 35 -13.14 -20.48 13.31
C LEU A 35 -13.92 -21.71 12.80
N GLY A 36 -13.20 -22.80 12.55
CA GLY A 36 -13.80 -24.07 12.08
C GLY A 36 -13.97 -24.20 10.57
N LEU A 37 -13.89 -23.10 9.80
CA LEU A 37 -13.79 -23.16 8.34
C LEU A 37 -12.35 -23.31 7.87
N ILE A 38 -11.41 -22.68 8.58
CA ILE A 38 -9.98 -22.70 8.27
C ILE A 38 -9.24 -23.16 9.54
N SER A 39 -8.39 -24.18 9.40
CA SER A 39 -7.67 -24.78 10.53
C SER A 39 -6.23 -25.11 10.13
N LEU A 40 -5.44 -24.08 9.76
CA LEU A 40 -4.04 -24.25 9.39
C LEU A 40 -3.14 -24.52 10.62
N MET A 41 -3.51 -23.96 11.77
CA MET A 41 -2.79 -24.11 13.03
C MET A 41 -3.73 -23.98 14.24
N PRO A 42 -3.32 -24.39 15.46
CA PRO A 42 -4.13 -24.20 16.67
C PRO A 42 -4.49 -22.73 16.89
N PHE A 43 -5.70 -22.46 17.40
CA PHE A 43 -6.21 -21.09 17.59
C PHE A 43 -5.25 -20.19 18.37
N ARG A 44 -4.68 -20.70 19.47
CA ARG A 44 -3.69 -19.96 20.27
C ARG A 44 -2.46 -19.56 19.46
N THR A 45 -1.97 -20.46 18.61
CA THR A 45 -0.83 -20.19 17.72
C THR A 45 -1.20 -19.14 16.68
N ALA A 46 -2.40 -19.21 16.09
CA ALA A 46 -2.84 -18.20 15.12
C ALA A 46 -2.91 -16.79 15.74
N VAL A 47 -3.45 -16.67 16.95
CA VAL A 47 -3.47 -15.39 17.69
C VAL A 47 -2.06 -14.92 18.03
N ALA A 48 -1.17 -15.82 18.48
CA ALA A 48 0.21 -15.47 18.79
C ALA A 48 0.99 -14.99 17.54
N VAL A 49 0.85 -15.70 16.42
CA VAL A 49 1.44 -15.31 15.14
C VAL A 49 0.88 -13.98 14.65
N HIS A 50 -0.45 -13.79 14.71
CA HIS A 50 -1.09 -12.55 14.30
C HIS A 50 -0.56 -11.35 15.09
N ASN A 51 -0.50 -11.48 16.41
CA ASN A 51 0.01 -10.42 17.29
C ASN A 51 1.49 -10.13 17.03
N PHE A 52 2.32 -11.18 16.94
CA PHE A 52 3.76 -11.02 16.70
C PHE A 52 4.02 -10.32 15.37
N VAL A 53 3.41 -10.79 14.28
CA VAL A 53 3.55 -10.18 12.95
C VAL A 53 2.98 -8.75 12.96
N GLY A 54 1.90 -8.50 13.70
CA GLY A 54 1.34 -7.16 13.88
C GLY A 54 2.35 -6.19 14.48
N PHE A 55 3.05 -6.59 15.54
CA PHE A 55 4.10 -5.78 16.14
C PHE A 55 5.31 -5.59 15.22
N VAL A 56 5.71 -6.61 14.47
CA VAL A 56 6.77 -6.49 13.45
C VAL A 56 6.39 -5.45 12.40
N LEU A 57 5.15 -5.49 11.89
CA LEU A 57 4.65 -4.55 10.91
C LEU A 57 4.58 -3.11 11.46
N ILE A 58 4.12 -2.94 12.70
CA ILE A 58 4.14 -1.64 13.40
C ILE A 58 5.57 -1.10 13.50
N GLY A 59 6.53 -1.93 13.92
CA GLY A 59 7.94 -1.53 14.00
C GLY A 59 8.52 -1.13 12.63
N ASN A 60 8.27 -1.92 11.59
CA ASN A 60 8.69 -1.61 10.23
C ASN A 60 8.06 -0.31 9.71
N PHE A 61 6.79 -0.05 10.05
CA PHE A 61 6.11 1.20 9.76
C PHE A 61 6.75 2.39 10.49
N CYS A 62 7.07 2.28 11.78
CA CYS A 62 7.70 3.37 12.53
C CYS A 62 9.08 3.76 11.98
N ILE A 63 9.88 2.78 11.54
CA ILE A 63 11.17 3.03 10.88
C ILE A 63 10.94 3.83 9.60
N TRP A 64 10.00 3.38 8.77
CA TRP A 64 9.64 4.11 7.55
C TRP A 64 9.07 5.49 7.82
N LEU A 65 8.20 5.65 8.82
CA LEU A 65 7.60 6.94 9.16
C LEU A 65 8.67 7.94 9.63
N THR A 66 9.65 7.47 10.40
CA THR A 66 10.81 8.29 10.80
C THR A 66 11.60 8.72 9.57
N PHE A 67 11.96 7.79 8.68
CA PHE A 67 12.61 8.16 7.41
C PHE A 67 11.74 9.10 6.57
N TYR A 68 10.42 8.90 6.58
CA TYR A 68 9.47 9.70 5.81
C TYR A 68 9.45 11.17 6.26
N LEU A 69 9.39 11.39 7.57
CA LEU A 69 9.27 12.72 8.19
C LEU A 69 10.61 13.49 8.22
N PHE A 70 11.75 12.80 8.32
CA PHE A 70 13.06 13.44 8.51
C PHE A 70 13.96 13.44 7.26
N SER A 71 13.50 12.91 6.12
CA SER A 71 14.27 12.88 4.88
C SER A 71 13.69 13.84 3.84
N ASP A 72 14.48 14.84 3.44
CA ASP A 72 14.11 15.85 2.43
C ASP A 72 13.94 15.26 1.01
N LYS A 73 14.23 13.97 0.83
CA LYS A 73 14.17 13.26 -0.46
C LYS A 73 12.76 12.78 -0.86
N ASN A 74 11.71 13.09 -0.09
CA ASN A 74 10.37 12.50 -0.25
C ASN A 74 9.35 13.33 -1.03
N LYS A 75 9.77 14.41 -1.71
CA LYS A 75 8.85 15.27 -2.49
C LYS A 75 8.01 14.51 -3.51
N ALA A 76 8.52 13.41 -4.08
CA ALA A 76 7.80 12.57 -5.04
C ALA A 76 6.55 11.87 -4.47
N TYR A 77 6.43 11.75 -3.15
CA TYR A 77 5.30 11.08 -2.48
C TYR A 77 4.21 12.07 -2.04
N HIS A 78 4.50 13.37 -2.00
CA HIS A 78 3.53 14.36 -1.57
C HIS A 78 2.47 14.60 -2.65
N PRO A 79 1.18 14.60 -2.33
CA PRO A 79 0.13 14.91 -3.29
C PRO A 79 0.18 16.39 -3.69
N GLU A 80 -0.42 16.72 -4.84
CA GLU A 80 -0.58 18.12 -5.25
C GLU A 80 -1.42 18.87 -4.20
N LEU A 81 -0.96 20.05 -3.77
CA LEU A 81 -1.68 20.87 -2.79
C LEU A 81 -3.01 21.41 -3.33
N ASN A 82 -3.16 21.47 -4.67
CA ASN A 82 -4.41 21.87 -5.31
C ASN A 82 -5.37 20.67 -5.40
N LEU A 83 -6.27 20.57 -4.42
CA LEU A 83 -7.26 19.49 -4.31
C LEU A 83 -8.15 19.33 -5.56
N LEU A 84 -8.49 20.43 -6.24
CA LEU A 84 -9.33 20.38 -7.44
C LEU A 84 -8.57 19.77 -8.62
N LYS A 85 -7.31 20.17 -8.81
CA LYS A 85 -6.42 19.59 -9.83
C LYS A 85 -6.20 18.10 -9.55
N GLN A 86 -5.83 17.76 -8.31
CA GLN A 86 -5.61 16.38 -7.87
C GLN A 86 -6.85 15.50 -8.11
N SER A 87 -8.05 15.98 -7.75
CA SER A 87 -9.29 15.22 -7.92
C SER A 87 -9.60 14.96 -9.39
N ARG A 88 -9.37 15.96 -10.25
CA ARG A 88 -9.57 15.84 -11.70
C ARG A 88 -8.63 14.81 -12.32
N GLU A 89 -7.35 14.85 -11.96
CA GLU A 89 -6.34 13.92 -12.48
C GLU A 89 -6.57 12.50 -11.98
N CYS A 90 -6.94 12.32 -10.70
CA CYS A 90 -7.37 11.03 -10.15
C CYS A 90 -8.56 10.47 -10.94
N PHE A 91 -9.55 11.29 -11.27
CA PHE A 91 -10.72 10.86 -12.04
C PHE A 91 -10.37 10.48 -13.48
N GLN A 92 -9.46 11.21 -14.12
CA GLN A 92 -8.94 10.85 -15.45
C GLN A 92 -8.23 9.49 -15.41
N GLN A 93 -7.39 9.25 -14.41
CA GLN A 93 -6.72 7.96 -14.23
C GLN A 93 -7.73 6.82 -13.95
N LEU A 94 -8.77 7.09 -13.15
CA LEU A 94 -9.84 6.13 -12.89
C LEU A 94 -10.60 5.76 -14.17
N LYS A 95 -10.96 6.75 -14.99
CA LYS A 95 -11.61 6.53 -16.29
C LYS A 95 -10.71 5.74 -17.25
N TYR A 96 -9.40 6.01 -17.22
CA TYR A 96 -8.42 5.25 -18.00
C TYR A 96 -8.42 3.77 -17.61
N TYR A 97 -8.29 3.46 -16.31
CA TYR A 97 -8.32 2.06 -15.85
C TYR A 97 -9.66 1.37 -16.08
N GLY A 98 -10.78 2.10 -15.97
CA GLY A 98 -12.12 1.54 -16.14
C GLY A 98 -12.53 1.29 -17.59
N TYR A 99 -12.00 2.07 -18.55
CA TYR A 99 -12.45 2.02 -19.95
C TYR A 99 -11.33 2.27 -20.97
N GLY A 100 -10.50 3.29 -20.75
CA GLY A 100 -9.47 3.70 -21.72
C GLY A 100 -8.46 2.61 -22.05
N ILE A 101 -8.05 1.81 -21.05
CA ILE A 101 -7.09 0.71 -21.23
C ILE A 101 -7.62 -0.36 -22.20
N PHE A 102 -8.92 -0.66 -22.15
CA PHE A 102 -9.55 -1.64 -23.06
C PHE A 102 -9.70 -1.10 -24.48
N LYS A 103 -9.70 0.22 -24.64
CA LYS A 103 -9.74 0.90 -25.93
C LYS A 103 -8.34 1.08 -26.55
N GLY A 104 -7.28 0.81 -25.78
CA GLY A 104 -5.90 1.07 -26.19
C GLY A 104 -5.54 2.57 -26.17
N ASP A 105 -6.27 3.39 -25.41
CA ASP A 105 -5.90 4.79 -25.21
C ASP A 105 -4.52 4.86 -24.50
N PRO A 106 -3.70 5.89 -24.74
CA PRO A 106 -2.44 6.07 -24.01
C PRO A 106 -2.71 6.39 -22.53
N SER A 107 -1.79 5.98 -21.65
CA SER A 107 -1.85 6.34 -20.23
C SER A 107 -1.79 7.86 -20.07
N PRO A 108 -2.68 8.48 -19.26
CA PRO A 108 -2.65 9.92 -19.02
C PRO A 108 -1.43 10.35 -18.17
N HIS A 109 -0.71 9.41 -17.56
CA HIS A 109 0.49 9.65 -16.76
C HIS A 109 1.69 8.90 -17.34
N HIS A 110 2.84 9.58 -17.44
CA HIS A 110 4.12 9.00 -17.86
C HIS A 110 5.12 9.15 -16.70
N ALA A 111 5.74 8.05 -16.27
CA ALA A 111 6.60 8.05 -15.09
C ALA A 111 7.93 8.75 -15.39
N GLY A 112 8.26 9.79 -14.61
CA GLY A 112 9.54 10.49 -14.67
C GLY A 112 10.33 10.38 -13.35
N PRO A 113 11.62 10.79 -13.32
CA PRO A 113 12.48 10.69 -12.13
C PRO A 113 11.93 11.42 -10.88
N PHE A 114 11.15 12.48 -11.09
CA PHE A 114 10.53 13.28 -10.04
C PHE A 114 8.99 13.13 -9.96
N ASP A 115 8.38 12.38 -10.89
CA ASP A 115 6.94 12.17 -10.99
C ASP A 115 6.62 10.69 -11.26
N LYS A 116 7.00 9.88 -10.28
CA LYS A 116 7.04 8.42 -10.40
C LYS A 116 5.67 7.77 -10.36
N PHE A 117 4.73 8.37 -9.64
CA PHE A 117 3.44 7.77 -9.33
C PHE A 117 2.35 8.60 -9.96
N ASN A 118 1.38 7.93 -10.59
CA ASN A 118 0.21 8.65 -11.08
C ASN A 118 -0.56 9.29 -9.91
N PRO A 119 -1.37 10.33 -10.16
CA PRO A 119 -2.08 11.05 -9.11
C PRO A 119 -2.96 10.16 -8.22
N LEU A 120 -3.60 9.13 -8.80
CA LEU A 120 -4.41 8.17 -8.06
C LEU A 120 -3.55 7.31 -7.12
N GLN A 121 -2.39 6.83 -7.57
CA GLN A 121 -1.43 6.04 -6.80
C GLN A 121 -0.79 6.87 -5.68
N ARG A 122 -0.40 8.13 -5.93
CA ARG A 122 0.11 9.07 -4.90
C ARG A 122 -0.90 9.26 -3.79
N MET A 123 -2.15 9.58 -4.16
CA MET A 123 -3.23 9.77 -3.19
C MET A 123 -3.52 8.48 -2.41
N LEU A 124 -3.62 7.34 -3.11
CA LEU A 124 -3.87 6.05 -2.49
C LEU A 124 -2.75 5.70 -1.50
N TYR A 125 -1.48 5.91 -1.86
CA TYR A 125 -0.35 5.69 -0.96
C TYR A 125 -0.49 6.49 0.33
N GLN A 126 -0.83 7.78 0.25
CA GLN A 126 -1.01 8.64 1.42
C GLN A 126 -2.16 8.17 2.31
N VAL A 127 -3.32 7.87 1.72
CA VAL A 127 -4.48 7.35 2.46
C VAL A 127 -4.17 6.02 3.13
N LEU A 128 -3.46 5.11 2.45
CA LEU A 128 -3.09 3.83 3.01
C LEU A 128 -2.10 3.97 4.15
N MET A 129 -1.01 4.70 3.91
CA MET A 129 0.12 4.76 4.82
C MET A 129 -0.12 5.67 6.02
N LEU A 130 -0.79 6.81 5.84
CA LEU A 130 -0.97 7.79 6.90
C LEU A 130 -2.33 7.70 7.61
N PHE A 131 -3.29 6.96 7.05
CA PHE A 131 -4.63 6.86 7.64
C PHE A 131 -5.06 5.41 7.89
N LEU A 132 -5.26 4.60 6.85
CA LEU A 132 -5.83 3.26 7.01
C LEU A 132 -4.92 2.30 7.79
N LEU A 133 -3.62 2.31 7.51
CA LEU A 133 -2.66 1.45 8.18
C LEU A 133 -2.49 1.83 9.67
N PRO A 134 -2.30 3.11 10.04
CA PRO A 134 -2.35 3.54 11.44
C PRO A 134 -3.67 3.20 12.15
N ALA A 135 -4.82 3.34 11.47
CA ALA A 135 -6.11 2.96 12.03
C ALA A 135 -6.20 1.43 12.28
N GLN A 136 -5.64 0.61 11.39
CA GLN A 136 -5.55 -0.84 11.57
C GLN A 136 -4.68 -1.20 12.77
N PHE A 137 -3.54 -0.52 12.94
CA PHE A 137 -2.67 -0.73 14.11
C PHE A 137 -3.34 -0.30 15.39
N PHE A 138 -3.98 0.87 15.40
CA PHE A 138 -4.66 1.39 16.58
C PHE A 138 -5.76 0.45 17.05
N THR A 139 -6.66 0.04 16.15
CA THR A 139 -7.72 -0.93 16.46
C THR A 139 -7.14 -2.28 16.89
N GLY A 140 -6.07 -2.76 16.26
CA GLY A 140 -5.39 -4.00 16.64
C GLY A 140 -4.77 -3.94 18.04
N LEU A 141 -4.14 -2.82 18.41
CA LEU A 141 -3.57 -2.61 19.75
C LEU A 141 -4.64 -2.58 20.85
N LEU A 142 -5.79 -1.97 20.58
CA LEU A 142 -6.93 -1.99 21.50
C LEU A 142 -7.47 -3.41 21.72
N LEU A 143 -7.55 -4.21 20.64
CA LEU A 143 -8.02 -5.60 20.71
C LEU A 143 -6.99 -6.56 21.30
N TRP A 144 -5.70 -6.23 21.21
CA TRP A 144 -4.61 -7.03 21.78
C TRP A 144 -4.67 -7.10 23.32
N ASP A 145 -4.99 -5.98 23.98
CA ASP A 145 -5.17 -5.93 25.45
C ASP A 145 -6.40 -5.08 25.83
N ILE A 146 -7.58 -5.66 25.63
CA ILE A 146 -8.88 -5.02 25.90
C ILE A 146 -8.99 -4.53 27.35
N LYS A 147 -8.40 -5.24 28.32
CA LYS A 147 -8.47 -4.86 29.73
C LYS A 147 -7.66 -3.60 30.00
N ARG A 148 -6.44 -3.53 29.46
CA ARG A 148 -5.58 -2.35 29.61
C ARG A 148 -6.17 -1.11 28.94
N PHE A 149 -6.85 -1.29 27.82
CA PHE A 149 -7.40 -0.18 27.03
C PHE A 149 -8.91 0.00 27.17
N SER A 150 -9.53 -0.54 28.21
CA SER A 150 -11.00 -0.57 28.37
C SER A 150 -11.63 0.82 28.28
N GLY A 151 -11.03 1.84 28.89
CA GLY A 151 -11.56 3.20 28.84
C GLY A 151 -11.63 3.80 27.42
N ILE A 152 -10.65 3.50 26.55
CA ILE A 152 -10.66 3.93 25.15
C ILE A 152 -11.68 3.11 24.36
N VAL A 153 -11.72 1.79 24.61
CA VAL A 153 -12.67 0.89 23.96
C VAL A 153 -14.11 1.30 24.26
N ASP A 154 -14.43 1.62 25.52
CA ASP A 154 -15.75 2.07 25.94
C ASP A 154 -16.12 3.42 25.31
N LEU A 155 -15.17 4.36 25.23
CA LEU A 155 -15.36 5.64 24.54
C LEU A 155 -15.70 5.47 23.06
N LEU A 156 -15.11 4.49 22.39
CA LEU A 156 -15.34 4.20 20.97
C LEU A 156 -16.62 3.38 20.71
N GLY A 157 -17.41 3.08 21.75
CA GLY A 157 -18.66 2.32 21.62
C GLY A 157 -18.53 0.82 21.89
N GLY A 158 -17.43 0.40 22.52
CA GLY A 158 -17.20 -0.96 22.99
C GLY A 158 -16.45 -1.86 22.01
N VAL A 159 -16.08 -3.05 22.49
CA VAL A 159 -15.25 -4.03 21.76
C VAL A 159 -15.82 -4.37 20.38
N ARG A 160 -17.15 -4.48 20.26
CA ARG A 160 -17.81 -4.84 19.00
C ARG A 160 -17.58 -3.79 17.90
N VAL A 161 -17.58 -2.51 18.26
CA VAL A 161 -17.34 -1.43 17.29
C VAL A 161 -15.88 -1.47 16.83
N VAL A 162 -14.94 -1.59 17.78
CA VAL A 162 -13.50 -1.68 17.48
C VAL A 162 -13.18 -2.89 16.59
N ASP A 163 -13.71 -4.07 16.92
CA ASP A 163 -13.58 -5.29 16.11
C ASP A 163 -14.17 -5.10 14.70
N THR A 164 -15.36 -4.48 14.61
CA THR A 164 -16.00 -4.24 13.30
C THR A 164 -15.14 -3.33 12.43
N VAL A 165 -14.61 -2.24 12.98
CA VAL A 165 -13.72 -1.32 12.23
C VAL A 165 -12.45 -2.04 11.80
N HIS A 166 -11.82 -2.83 12.69
CA HIS A 166 -10.63 -3.62 12.37
C HIS A 166 -10.87 -4.60 11.22
N VAL A 167 -12.03 -5.26 11.22
CA VAL A 167 -12.43 -6.21 10.16
C VAL A 167 -12.76 -5.51 8.85
N LEU A 168 -13.42 -4.35 8.87
CA LEU A 168 -13.73 -3.60 7.64
C LEU A 168 -12.45 -3.11 6.94
N ILE A 169 -11.48 -2.60 7.70
CA ILE A 169 -10.19 -2.20 7.15
C ILE A 169 -9.40 -3.43 6.67
N TYR A 170 -9.45 -4.55 7.40
CA TYR A 170 -8.89 -5.82 6.94
C TYR A 170 -9.48 -6.25 5.58
N ILE A 171 -10.80 -6.21 5.39
CA ILE A 171 -11.44 -6.56 4.12
C ILE A 171 -10.91 -5.67 2.99
N PHE A 172 -10.81 -4.36 3.24
CA PHE A 172 -10.22 -3.44 2.28
C PHE A 172 -8.77 -3.86 1.91
N PHE A 173 -7.94 -4.22 2.89
CA PHE A 173 -6.56 -4.66 2.62
C PHE A 173 -6.48 -5.99 1.86
N VAL A 174 -7.44 -6.90 2.05
CA VAL A 174 -7.54 -8.13 1.24
C VAL A 174 -7.80 -7.77 -0.24
N PHE A 175 -8.71 -6.86 -0.54
CA PHE A 175 -8.91 -6.42 -1.92
C PHE A 175 -7.69 -5.68 -2.47
N TYR A 176 -7.07 -4.83 -1.65
CA TYR A 176 -5.87 -4.09 -2.03
C TYR A 176 -4.71 -5.03 -2.41
N ILE A 177 -4.42 -6.08 -1.62
CA ILE A 177 -3.30 -7.00 -1.90
C ILE A 177 -3.54 -7.83 -3.18
N LEU A 178 -4.79 -8.01 -3.61
CA LEU A 178 -5.12 -8.68 -4.86
C LEU A 178 -5.00 -7.73 -6.07
N ILE A 179 -5.53 -6.52 -5.94
CA ILE A 179 -5.56 -5.52 -7.02
C ILE A 179 -4.17 -4.93 -7.25
N HIS A 180 -3.40 -4.68 -6.20
CA HIS A 180 -2.12 -3.99 -6.29
C HIS A 180 -1.08 -4.71 -7.19
N PRO A 181 -0.79 -6.01 -6.99
CA PRO A 181 0.08 -6.76 -7.90
C PRO A 181 -0.51 -6.89 -9.30
N TYR A 182 -1.84 -7.00 -9.45
CA TYR A 182 -2.48 -7.02 -10.76
C TYR A 182 -2.24 -5.72 -11.55
N LEU A 183 -2.39 -4.56 -10.91
CA LEU A 183 -2.08 -3.27 -11.55
C LEU A 183 -0.60 -3.16 -11.94
N ALA A 184 0.31 -3.78 -11.18
CA ALA A 184 1.72 -3.84 -11.54
C ALA A 184 1.99 -4.70 -12.80
N THR A 185 1.04 -5.52 -13.25
CA THR A 185 1.13 -6.27 -14.51
C THR A 185 0.61 -5.49 -15.73
N LEU A 186 0.10 -4.27 -15.53
CA LEU A 186 -0.43 -3.42 -16.61
C LEU A 186 0.61 -2.44 -17.17
N GLY A 187 1.90 -2.65 -16.87
CA GLY A 187 3.01 -1.93 -17.53
C GLY A 187 3.22 -2.37 -18.97
N HIS A 188 4.30 -1.90 -19.64
CA HIS A 188 4.58 -2.29 -21.02
C HIS A 188 4.78 -3.80 -21.16
N THR A 189 5.40 -4.41 -20.14
CA THR A 189 5.35 -5.86 -19.97
C THR A 189 4.78 -6.24 -18.60
N PRO A 190 4.06 -7.38 -18.50
CA PRO A 190 3.44 -7.81 -17.23
C PRO A 190 4.41 -8.02 -16.07
N THR A 191 5.71 -8.09 -16.35
CA THR A 191 6.75 -8.37 -15.35
C THR A 191 7.63 -7.17 -15.02
N GLU A 192 7.48 -6.06 -15.73
CA GLU A 192 8.39 -4.92 -15.68
C GLU A 192 8.48 -4.30 -14.28
N HIS A 193 7.35 -3.82 -13.76
CA HIS A 193 7.30 -3.20 -12.43
C HIS A 193 7.64 -4.19 -11.31
N ILE A 194 7.28 -5.47 -11.47
CA ILE A 194 7.65 -6.52 -10.51
C ILE A 194 9.17 -6.73 -10.49
N LYS A 195 9.79 -6.83 -11.67
CA LYS A 195 11.25 -6.93 -11.82
C LYS A 195 11.94 -5.69 -11.28
N ALA A 196 11.39 -4.49 -11.51
CA ALA A 196 11.93 -3.24 -10.97
C ALA A 196 11.93 -3.22 -9.44
N MET A 197 10.90 -3.76 -8.80
CA MET A 197 10.84 -3.92 -7.34
C MET A 197 11.81 -4.97 -6.78
N ILE A 198 12.29 -5.89 -7.61
CA ILE A 198 13.32 -6.87 -7.23
C ILE A 198 14.72 -6.33 -7.53
N SER A 199 14.95 -5.75 -8.71
CA SER A 199 16.27 -5.34 -9.22
C SER A 199 16.67 -3.93 -8.77
N GLY A 200 15.70 -3.04 -8.59
CA GLY A 200 15.92 -1.62 -8.31
C GLY A 200 15.87 -0.72 -9.56
N TYR A 201 15.90 -1.32 -10.76
CA TYR A 201 16.03 -0.64 -12.04
C TYR A 201 14.76 -0.78 -12.87
N GLU A 202 14.34 0.31 -13.49
CA GLU A 202 13.22 0.37 -14.42
C GLU A 202 13.75 0.77 -15.80
N ASP A 203 13.20 0.18 -16.85
CA ASP A 203 13.56 0.52 -18.21
C ASP A 203 12.76 1.77 -18.61
N VAL A 204 13.43 2.90 -18.76
CA VAL A 204 12.79 4.15 -19.18
C VAL A 204 12.98 4.28 -20.69
N GLU A 205 11.88 4.50 -21.42
CA GLU A 205 11.98 4.92 -22.81
C GLU A 205 12.73 6.24 -22.86
N GLU A 206 13.83 6.28 -23.61
CA GLU A 206 14.45 7.57 -23.93
C GLU A 206 13.41 8.31 -24.74
N GLU A 207 12.89 9.41 -24.19
CA GLU A 207 12.14 10.40 -24.96
C GLU A 207 13.04 10.72 -26.14
N SER A 208 12.68 10.21 -27.33
CA SER A 208 13.40 10.54 -28.53
C SER A 208 13.34 12.06 -28.64
N GLU A 209 14.51 12.69 -28.77
CA GLU A 209 14.64 14.08 -29.19
C GLU A 209 13.95 14.27 -30.54
N VAL A 210 12.62 14.29 -30.56
CA VAL A 210 11.82 14.80 -31.66
C VAL A 210 11.48 16.21 -31.26
N HIS A 211 12.48 17.10 -31.38
CA HIS A 211 12.40 18.36 -32.10
C HIS A 211 13.71 19.15 -31.94
N THR A 212 14.73 18.74 -32.68
CA THR A 212 15.64 19.70 -33.32
C THR A 212 15.59 19.48 -34.82
N VAL A 213 14.83 20.29 -35.55
CA VAL A 213 15.23 20.82 -36.87
C VAL A 213 14.48 22.14 -37.14
N ALA A 214 15.28 23.20 -37.38
CA ALA A 214 14.99 24.51 -37.96
C ALA A 214 14.30 25.59 -37.11
#